data_AF-A0AAN4HBR4-F1
#
_entry.id   AF-A0AAN4HBR4-F1
#
_cell.length_a   1.000
_cell.length_b   1.000
_cell.length_c   1.000
_cell.angle_alpha   90.00
_cell.angle_beta   90.00
_cell.angle_gamma   90.00
#
_symmetry.space_group_name_H-M   'P 1'
#
loop_
_entity.id
_entity.type
_entity.pdbx_description
1 polymer ?
#
loop_
_entity_poly.entity_id
_entity_poly.type
_entity_poly.pdbx_seq_one_letter_code
_entity_poly.pdbx_strand_id
1 'polypeptide(L)' 'MKVAGDLYYYCLGCKKFHEYEKIDHKGVNRKLCFYCFKIQSKKTKIIGDAEGRMQICETCHKELF' A
#
# COMPACT_ATOMS: atom_id res chain seq x y z
N MET A 1 9.51 -8.31 12.16
CA MET A 1 8.42 -7.40 11.72
C MET A 1 8.32 -7.50 10.21
N LYS A 2 7.13 -7.70 9.64
CA LYS A 2 6.96 -7.70 8.18
C LYS A 2 6.93 -6.24 7.71
N VAL A 3 7.84 -5.85 6.82
CA VAL A 3 7.83 -4.52 6.21
C VAL A 3 6.88 -4.55 5.03
N ALA A 4 6.13 -3.47 4.81
CA ALA A 4 5.16 -3.40 3.72
C ALA A 4 5.74 -3.71 2.34
N GLY A 5 7.00 -3.31 2.09
CA GLY A 5 7.71 -3.56 0.85
C GLY A 5 7.91 -5.04 0.54
N ASP A 6 7.98 -5.89 1.58
CA ASP A 6 8.14 -7.34 1.42
C ASP A 6 6.80 -8.05 1.10
N LEU A 7 5.67 -7.36 1.29
CA LEU A 7 4.33 -7.93 1.15
C LEU A 7 3.62 -7.44 -0.11
N TYR A 8 3.89 -6.21 -0.53
CA TYR A 8 3.19 -5.57 -1.64
C TYR A 8 4.15 -4.84 -2.57
N TYR A 9 3.92 -4.95 -3.87
CA TYR A 9 4.61 -4.15 -4.88
C TYR A 9 3.62 -3.27 -5.65
N TYR A 10 4.10 -2.13 -6.15
CA TYR A 10 3.32 -1.26 -7.03
C TYR A 10 3.56 -1.64 -8.49
N CYS A 11 2.54 -2.15 -9.17
CA CYS A 11 2.63 -2.45 -10.61
C CYS A 11 2.44 -1.18 -11.43
N LEU A 12 3.46 -0.80 -12.22
CA LEU A 12 3.40 0.36 -13.11
C LEU A 12 2.36 0.19 -14.25
N GLY A 13 2.20 -1.04 -14.76
CA GLY A 13 1.21 -1.34 -15.80
C GLY A 13 -0.23 -1.23 -15.30
N CYS A 14 -0.52 -1.79 -14.12
CA CYS A 14 -1.86 -1.76 -13.53
C CYS A 14 -2.16 -0.46 -12.75
N LYS A 15 -1.12 0.32 -12.41
CA LYS A 15 -1.18 1.49 -11.52
C LYS A 15 -1.84 1.19 -10.17
N LYS A 16 -1.60 -0.02 -9.64
CA LYS A 16 -2.18 -0.56 -8.40
C LYS A 16 -1.13 -1.33 -7.60
N PHE A 17 -1.40 -1.52 -6.31
CA PHE A 17 -0.63 -2.42 -5.47
C PHE A 17 -1.12 -3.86 -5.62
N HIS A 18 -0.19 -4.81 -5.54
CA HIS A 18 -0.39 -6.25 -5.66
C HIS A 18 0.42 -6.96 -4.58
N GLU A 19 -0.03 -8.16 -4.19
CA GLU A 19 0.70 -9.01 -3.24
C GLU A 19 1.94 -9.62 -3.91
N TYR A 20 3.10 -9.57 -3.25
CA TYR A 20 4.38 -10.05 -3.81
C TYR A 20 4.38 -11.56 -4.11
N GLU A 21 3.65 -12.34 -3.33
CA GLU A 21 3.59 -13.81 -3.43
C GLU A 21 2.55 -14.33 -4.44
N LYS A 22 1.83 -13.44 -5.14
CA LYS A 22 0.77 -13.85 -6.08
C LYS A 22 1.17 -13.56 -7.52
N ILE A 23 1.06 -14.60 -8.36
CA ILE A 23 1.31 -14.54 -9.80
C ILE A 23 0.25 -13.65 -10.49
N ASP A 24 -0.97 -13.62 -9.96
CA ASP A 24 -2.05 -12.82 -10.53
C ASP A 24 -1.96 -11.35 -10.09
N HIS A 25 -2.17 -10.42 -11.04
CA HIS A 25 -2.24 -8.97 -10.78
C HIS A 25 -3.57 -8.57 -10.11
N LYS A 26 -3.94 -9.25 -9.03
CA LYS A 26 -5.10 -8.91 -8.22
C LYS A 26 -4.79 -7.67 -7.39
N GLY A 27 -5.52 -6.58 -7.63
CA GLY A 27 -5.30 -5.33 -6.92
C GLY A 27 -5.61 -5.46 -5.42
N VAL A 28 -4.77 -4.88 -4.59
CA VAL A 28 -4.96 -4.80 -3.14
C VAL A 28 -6.09 -3.82 -2.81
N ASN A 29 -6.77 -4.05 -1.68
CA ASN A 29 -7.83 -3.18 -1.19
C ASN A 29 -7.30 -1.75 -0.97
N ARG A 30 -7.89 -0.75 -1.64
CA ARG A 30 -7.58 0.68 -1.49
C ARG A 30 -7.91 1.30 -0.13
N LYS A 31 -8.40 0.49 0.81
CA LYS A 31 -8.62 0.88 2.21
C LYS A 31 -7.60 0.25 3.16
N LEU A 32 -6.73 -0.65 2.69
CA LEU A 32 -5.69 -1.24 3.52
C LEU A 32 -4.57 -0.22 3.75
N CYS A 33 -4.22 0.05 5.00
CA CYS A 33 -3.03 0.83 5.33
C CYS A 33 -1.84 -0.12 5.43
N PHE A 34 -0.77 0.12 4.69
CA PHE A 34 0.43 -0.71 4.72
C PHE A 34 1.35 -0.41 5.91
N TYR A 35 1.10 0.70 6.62
CA TYR A 35 1.85 1.04 7.82
C TYR A 35 1.28 0.31 9.05
N CYS A 36 -0.03 0.45 9.29
CA CYS A 36 -0.70 -0.17 10.44
C CYS A 36 -1.40 -1.51 10.11
N PHE A 37 -1.33 -1.97 8.85
CA PHE A 37 -1.93 -3.22 8.35
C PHE A 37 -3.42 -3.40 8.67
N LYS A 38 -4.17 -2.31 8.79
CA LYS A 38 -5.62 -2.31 9.07
C LYS A 38 -6.42 -1.79 7.89
N ILE A 39 -7.58 -2.40 7.65
CA ILE A 39 -8.60 -1.87 6.75
C ILE A 39 -9.24 -0.63 7.39
N GLN A 40 -9.24 0.47 6.66
CA GLN A 40 -9.77 1.75 7.10
C GLN A 40 -11.20 1.96 6.61
N SER A 41 -11.95 2.85 7.25
CA SER A 41 -13.30 3.21 6.78
C SER A 41 -13.23 4.00 5.47
N LYS A 42 -12.24 4.90 5.35
CA LYS A 42 -11.96 5.73 4.17
C LYS A 42 -10.85 5.12 3.31
N LYS A 43 -10.75 5.57 2.05
CA LYS A 43 -9.64 5.18 1.17
C LYS A 43 -8.32 5.69 1.75
N THR A 44 -7.28 4.88 1.63
CA THR A 44 -5.91 5.24 1.98
C THR A 44 -5.28 6.06 0.85
N LYS A 45 -4.25 6.84 1.19
CA LYS A 45 -3.48 7.67 0.26
C LYS A 45 -2.28 6.88 -0.24
N ILE A 46 -1.87 7.11 -1.48
CA ILE A 46 -0.60 6.59 -1.99
C ILE A 46 0.43 7.69 -1.84
N ILE A 47 1.52 7.40 -1.14
CA ILE A 47 2.66 8.30 -0.92
C ILE A 47 3.93 7.69 -1.53
N GLY A 48 4.99 8.50 -1.65
CA GLY A 48 6.27 8.09 -2.22
C GLY A 48 6.36 8.30 -3.74
N ASP A 49 7.50 7.95 -4.30
CA ASP A 49 7.88 8.22 -5.69
C ASP A 49 7.95 6.93 -6.54
N ALA A 50 8.63 6.98 -7.68
CA ALA A 50 8.77 5.84 -8.57
C ALA A 50 9.63 4.71 -7.97
N GLU A 51 10.52 5.01 -7.03
CA GLU A 51 11.43 4.06 -6.38
C GLU A 51 10.74 3.35 -5.19
N GLY A 52 9.74 3.99 -4.56
CA GLY A 52 8.98 3.36 -3.48
C GLY A 52 7.62 4.01 -3.24
N ARG A 53 6.55 3.45 -3.80
CA ARG A 53 5.16 3.84 -3.46
C ARG A 53 4.65 3.04 -2.27
N MET A 54 3.89 3.69 -1.39
CA MET A 54 3.23 3.05 -0.25
C MET A 54 1.79 3.54 -0.10
N GLN A 55 0.88 2.66 0.31
CA GLN A 55 -0.51 3.01 0.58
C GLN A 55 -0.75 3.16 2.10
N ILE A 56 -1.05 4.36 2.60
CA ILE A 56 -1.20 4.63 4.04
C ILE A 56 -2.51 5.36 4.39
N CYS A 57 -3.01 5.18 5.61
CA CYS A 57 -4.20 5.90 6.08
C CYS A 57 -3.88 7.34 6.47
N GLU A 58 -4.92 8.17 6.57
CA GLU A 58 -4.74 9.58 6.94
C GLU A 58 -4.15 9.75 8.33
N THR A 59 -4.52 8.90 9.30
CA THR A 59 -3.97 8.94 10.66
C THR A 59 -2.47 8.68 10.64
N CYS A 60 -2.04 7.56 10.06
CA CYS A 60 -0.61 7.24 9.97
C CYS A 60 0.16 8.25 9.12
N HIS A 61 -0.48 8.86 8.11
CA HIS A 61 0.16 9.94 7.35
C HIS A 61 0.46 11.15 8.22
N LYS A 62 -0.47 11.59 9.07
CA LYS A 62 -0.28 12.74 9.97
C LYS A 62 0.71 12.46 11.10
N GLU A 63 0.88 11.21 11.49
CA GLU A 63 1.86 10.81 12.51
C GLU A 63 3.29 10.75 11.95
N LEU A 64 3.44 10.49 10.65
CA LEU A 64 4.73 10.35 9.99
C LEU A 64 5.24 11.66 9.34
N PHE A 65 4.33 12.58 8.99
CA PHE A 65 4.58 13.85 8.28
C PHE A 65 3.75 14.97 8.89
#